data_AF-A0A2S9GCA1-F1
#
_entry.id   AF-A0A2S9GCA1-F1
#
_cell.length_a   1.000
_cell.length_b   1.000
_cell.length_c   1.000
_cell.angle_alpha   90.00
_cell.angle_beta   90.00
_cell.angle_gamma   90.00
#
_symmetry.space_group_name_H-M   'P 1'
#
loop_
_entity.id
_entity.type
_entity.pdbx_description
1 polymer ?
#
loop_
_entity_poly.entity_id
_entity_poly.type
_entity_poly.pdbx_seq_one_letter_code
_entity_poly.pdbx_strand_id
1 'polypeptide(L)'
;GIRPDTLRHTQTGVFAGACLGEYGVMASRDLSEVNAYSGTGGSLSIIANRVSYYFDLRGPSVTVDTACSSSLVAIHLACQSLRTG
;
A
#
# COMPACT_ATOMS: atom_id res chain seq x y z
N GLY A 1 9.89 9.46 -20.09
CA GLY A 1 9.22 8.96 -18.87
C GLY A 1 8.56 10.11 -18.14
N ILE A 2 7.73 9.81 -17.13
CA ILE A 2 7.10 10.82 -16.25
C ILE A 2 7.99 11.04 -15.02
N ARG A 3 8.19 12.29 -14.63
CA ARG A 3 8.96 12.66 -13.45
C ARG A 3 8.13 12.42 -12.18
N PRO A 4 8.63 11.73 -11.15
CA PRO A 4 7.84 11.48 -9.94
C PRO A 4 7.40 12.76 -9.22
N ASP A 5 8.21 13.82 -9.26
CA ASP A 5 7.88 15.10 -8.65
C ASP A 5 6.66 15.79 -9.27
N THR A 6 6.32 15.48 -10.54
CA THR A 6 5.12 16.02 -11.19
C THR A 6 3.82 15.35 -10.72
N LEU A 7 3.91 14.27 -9.93
CA LEU A 7 2.77 13.57 -9.35
C LEU A 7 2.49 13.97 -7.89
N ARG A 8 3.33 14.82 -7.27
CA ARG A 8 3.09 15.27 -5.90
C ARG A 8 1.79 16.04 -5.80
N HIS A 9 1.04 15.80 -4.74
CA HIS A 9 -0.25 16.42 -4.43
C HIS A 9 -1.39 16.12 -5.41
N THR A 10 -1.19 15.26 -6.42
CA THR A 10 -2.25 14.90 -7.36
C THR A 10 -3.19 13.86 -6.76
N GLN A 11 -4.37 13.68 -7.38
CA GLN A 11 -5.34 12.63 -7.06
C GLN A 11 -4.89 11.23 -7.59
N THR A 12 -3.59 10.99 -7.75
CA THR A 12 -3.08 9.67 -8.13
C THR A 12 -3.29 8.68 -6.98
N GLY A 13 -3.91 7.53 -7.26
CA GLY A 13 -4.12 6.46 -6.30
C GLY A 13 -3.03 5.37 -6.36
N VAL A 14 -2.88 4.63 -5.26
CA VAL A 14 -2.03 3.45 -5.11
C VAL A 14 -2.88 2.26 -4.72
N PHE A 15 -2.82 1.20 -5.53
CA PHE A 15 -3.54 -0.05 -5.31
C PHE A 15 -2.53 -1.19 -5.28
N ALA A 16 -2.35 -1.83 -4.13
CA ALA A 16 -1.39 -2.91 -3.94
C ALA A 16 -2.11 -4.23 -3.67
N GLY A 17 -1.84 -5.26 -4.47
CA GLY A 17 -2.24 -6.62 -4.14
C GLY A 17 -1.21 -7.26 -3.23
N ALA A 18 -1.58 -7.59 -1.99
CA ALA A 18 -0.69 -8.23 -1.04
C ALA A 18 -1.49 -9.14 -0.10
N CYS A 19 -0.94 -10.31 0.15
CA CYS A 19 -1.48 -11.28 1.09
C CYS A 19 -0.42 -11.54 2.16
N LEU A 20 -0.86 -12.03 3.32
CA LEU A 20 0.01 -12.56 4.38
C LEU A 20 0.97 -11.51 4.98
N GLY A 21 0.65 -11.03 6.19
CA GLY A 21 1.48 -10.08 6.94
C GLY A 21 2.65 -10.74 7.69
N GLU A 22 3.36 -11.68 7.07
CA GLU A 22 4.38 -12.52 7.75
C GLU A 22 5.49 -11.69 8.40
N TYR A 23 5.91 -10.60 7.76
CA TYR A 23 6.90 -9.69 8.35
C TYR A 23 6.41 -9.03 9.63
N GLY A 24 5.13 -8.64 9.70
CA GLY A 24 4.54 -8.10 10.93
C GLY A 24 4.47 -9.14 12.04
N VAL A 25 4.16 -10.39 11.69
CA VAL A 25 4.18 -11.51 12.65
C VAL A 25 5.59 -11.79 13.14
N MET A 26 6.58 -11.88 12.23
CA MET A 26 7.97 -12.13 12.57
C MET A 26 8.56 -11.01 13.44
N ALA A 27 8.28 -9.75 13.09
CA ALA A 27 8.73 -8.57 13.85
C ALA A 27 8.07 -8.44 15.22
N SER A 28 7.04 -9.24 15.52
CA SER A 28 6.34 -9.25 16.81
C SER A 28 6.53 -10.55 17.57
N ARG A 29 7.43 -11.45 17.11
CA ARG A 29 7.72 -12.73 17.77
C ARG A 29 8.38 -12.54 19.14
N ASP A 30 9.28 -11.57 19.23
CA ASP A 30 9.88 -11.14 20.49
C ASP A 30 9.32 -9.76 20.86
N LEU A 31 8.48 -9.72 21.89
CA LEU A 31 7.86 -8.49 22.36
C LEU A 31 8.87 -7.47 22.90
N SER A 32 10.09 -7.91 23.27
CA SER A 32 11.15 -7.00 23.70
C SER A 32 11.77 -6.20 22.55
N GLU A 33 11.63 -6.67 21.31
CA GLU A 33 12.11 -5.97 20.10
C GLU A 33 11.04 -5.05 19.48
N VAL A 34 9.79 -5.16 19.94
CA VAL A 34 8.68 -4.33 19.45
C VAL A 34 8.88 -2.88 19.86
N ASN A 35 8.80 -1.97 18.88
CA ASN A 35 8.96 -0.54 19.10
C ASN A 35 7.89 0.26 18.34
N ALA A 36 7.94 1.58 18.44
CA ALA A 36 6.96 2.49 17.84
C ALA A 36 6.81 2.32 16.31
N TYR A 37 7.83 1.81 15.61
CA TYR A 37 7.80 1.62 14.17
C TYR A 37 7.27 0.25 13.74
N SER A 38 7.18 -0.74 14.63
CA SER A 38 6.78 -2.11 14.29
C SER A 38 5.42 -2.16 13.59
N GLY A 39 4.43 -1.37 14.06
CA GLY A 39 3.12 -1.26 13.40
C GLY A 39 3.21 -0.70 11.99
N THR A 40 3.99 0.37 11.80
CA THR A 40 4.23 0.97 10.48
C THR A 40 5.19 0.15 9.60
N GLY A 41 5.90 -0.82 10.18
CA GLY A 41 6.86 -1.68 9.48
C GLY A 41 6.25 -2.98 8.97
N GLY A 42 5.23 -3.50 9.65
CA GLY A 42 4.69 -4.84 9.38
C GLY A 42 3.24 -4.91 8.90
N SER A 43 2.46 -3.82 8.99
CA SER A 43 1.05 -3.82 8.58
C SER A 43 0.88 -3.82 7.06
N LEU A 44 -0.02 -4.66 6.54
CA LEU A 44 -0.34 -4.74 5.12
C LEU A 44 -0.86 -3.42 4.54
N SER A 45 -1.57 -2.61 5.32
CA SER A 45 -2.05 -1.30 4.85
C SER A 45 -0.89 -0.33 4.54
N ILE A 46 0.27 -0.53 5.15
CA ILE A 46 1.43 0.33 4.94
C ILE A 46 2.08 0.10 3.57
N ILE A 47 1.83 -1.03 2.92
CA ILE A 47 2.35 -1.31 1.58
C ILE A 47 1.91 -0.20 0.60
N ALA A 48 0.61 0.06 0.51
CA ALA A 48 0.10 1.17 -0.30
C ALA A 48 0.42 2.53 0.33
N ASN A 49 0.19 2.69 1.64
CA ASN A 49 0.30 4.01 2.30
C ASN A 49 1.72 4.57 2.28
N ARG A 50 2.77 3.73 2.35
CA ARG A 50 4.16 4.20 2.31
C ARG A 50 4.55 4.73 0.93
N VAL A 51 4.02 4.12 -0.14
CA VAL A 51 4.19 4.64 -1.51
C VAL A 51 3.47 5.97 -1.66
N SER A 52 2.20 6.04 -1.23
CA SER A 52 1.41 7.28 -1.25
C SER A 52 2.09 8.40 -0.45
N TYR A 53 2.61 8.09 0.73
CA TYR A 53 3.34 9.03 1.58
C TYR A 53 4.62 9.52 0.92
N TYR A 54 5.46 8.61 0.40
CA TYR A 54 6.76 8.96 -0.19
C TYR A 54 6.62 9.86 -1.43
N PHE A 55 5.64 9.57 -2.29
CA PHE A 55 5.38 10.35 -3.50
C PHE A 55 4.37 11.50 -3.29
N ASP A 56 3.87 11.69 -2.05
CA ASP A 56 2.87 12.70 -1.69
C ASP A 56 1.59 12.63 -2.55
N LEU A 57 1.12 11.41 -2.81
CA LEU A 57 -0.07 11.13 -3.62
C LEU A 57 -1.32 11.26 -2.75
N ARG A 58 -2.37 11.89 -3.30
CA ARG A 58 -3.60 12.24 -2.55
C ARG A 58 -4.85 11.50 -3.02
N GLY A 59 -4.70 10.55 -3.94
CA GLY A 59 -5.79 9.65 -4.35
C GLY A 59 -5.96 8.46 -3.39
N PRO A 60 -6.81 7.47 -3.76
CA PRO A 60 -7.03 6.27 -2.95
C PRO A 60 -5.74 5.50 -2.67
N SER A 61 -5.53 5.04 -1.44
CA SER A 61 -4.36 4.24 -1.04
C SER A 61 -4.84 2.94 -0.40
N VAL A 62 -4.84 1.86 -1.19
CA VAL A 62 -5.55 0.62 -0.85
C VAL A 62 -4.63 -0.59 -1.02
N THR A 63 -4.54 -1.40 0.02
CA THR A 63 -4.01 -2.77 -0.07
C THR A 63 -5.20 -3.74 -0.14
N VAL A 64 -5.20 -4.66 -1.09
CA VAL A 64 -6.25 -5.67 -1.26
C VAL A 64 -5.68 -7.08 -1.16
N ASP A 65 -6.41 -7.95 -0.45
CA ASP A 65 -6.12 -9.37 -0.31
C ASP A 65 -7.31 -10.19 -0.83
N THR A 66 -7.12 -10.80 -1.99
CA THR A 66 -7.98 -11.85 -2.57
C THR A 66 -7.17 -13.10 -2.87
N ALA A 67 -6.16 -13.40 -2.03
CA ALA A 67 -5.18 -14.47 -2.26
C ALA A 67 -4.46 -14.34 -3.61
N CYS A 68 -4.35 -15.42 -4.39
CA CYS A 68 -3.60 -15.45 -5.65
C CYS A 68 -4.06 -14.42 -6.70
N SER A 69 -5.29 -13.90 -6.60
CA SER A 69 -5.83 -12.91 -7.53
C SER A 69 -5.62 -11.45 -7.09
N SER A 70 -4.97 -11.20 -5.95
CA SER A 70 -4.85 -9.86 -5.35
C SER A 70 -4.28 -8.81 -6.29
N SER A 71 -3.24 -9.14 -7.06
CA SER A 71 -2.63 -8.21 -8.02
C SER A 71 -3.58 -7.86 -9.17
N LEU A 72 -4.35 -8.84 -9.66
CA LEU A 72 -5.35 -8.63 -10.70
C LEU A 72 -6.53 -7.80 -10.17
N VAL A 73 -6.98 -8.05 -8.95
CA VAL A 73 -8.04 -7.27 -8.31
C VAL A 73 -7.57 -5.84 -8.02
N ALA A 74 -6.32 -5.63 -7.60
CA ALA A 74 -5.73 -4.29 -7.43
C ALA A 74 -5.75 -3.50 -8.75
N ILE A 75 -5.36 -4.14 -9.87
CA ILE A 75 -5.44 -3.54 -11.21
C ILE A 75 -6.90 -3.25 -11.59
N HIS A 76 -7.82 -4.17 -11.31
CA HIS A 76 -9.24 -3.99 -11.59
C HIS A 76 -9.79 -2.74 -10.87
N LEU A 77 -9.50 -2.59 -9.58
CA LEU A 77 -9.91 -1.44 -8.77
C LEU A 77 -9.25 -0.14 -9.25
N ALA A 78 -7.96 -0.15 -9.60
CA ALA A 78 -7.27 1.01 -10.14
C ALA A 78 -7.92 1.48 -11.45
N CYS A 79 -8.19 0.56 -12.36
CA CYS A 79 -8.90 0.84 -13.61
C CYS A 79 -10.33 1.34 -13.36
N GLN A 80 -11.03 0.82 -12.35
CA GLN A 80 -12.36 1.30 -11.98
C GLN A 80 -12.29 2.73 -11.45
N SER A 81 -11.36 3.03 -10.54
CA SER A 81 -11.17 4.38 -9.99
C SER A 81 -10.86 5.40 -11.09
N LEU A 82 -10.04 5.05 -12.08
CA LEU A 82 -9.79 5.93 -13.22
C LEU A 82 -11.03 6.18 -14.09
N ARG A 83 -11.94 5.19 -14.20
CA ARG A 83 -13.16 5.32 -15.01
C ARG A 83 -14.26 6.10 -14.29
N THR A 84 -14.32 6.04 -12.97
CA THR A 84 -15.39 6.68 -12.18
C THR A 84 -15.06 8.09 -11.72
N GLY A 85 -13.79 8.52 -11.85
CA GLY A 85 -13.29 9.73 -11.22
C GLY A 85 -13.14 9.58 -9.72
#